data_AF-A0A9D1DC39-F1
#
_entry.id   AF-A0A9D1DC39-F1
#
_cell.length_a   1.000
_cell.length_b   1.000
_cell.length_c   1.000
_cell.angle_alpha   90.00
_cell.angle_beta   90.00
_cell.angle_gamma   90.00
#
_symmetry.space_group_name_H-M   'P 1'
#
loop_
_entity.id
_entity.type
_entity.pdbx_description
1 polymer ?
#
loop_
_entity_poly.entity_id
_entity_poly.type
_entity_poly.pdbx_seq_one_letter_code
_entity_poly.pdbx_strand_id
1 'polypeptide(L)'
;MKIQFLGTAAAEGVPAMFCNCDICKNIRALGAGEYRTRTQVFIDGELSVDFPPEAYVHSLRYGFSLADLKYIFVTHSHMDHFYAHDFILRGYRYASGFGSPLQIYGNKEVCTVFSECTRREMKPAVATNVQMNEISAYRSYDIGGYRLLTMPAVHSNTEEALLFYIEKGGRGYLHLHDTALPDGGIYEFLHANGARAQAVALDCTYADRTGIPRPRHMNIEDCEEVIKNLKAAGVCDDKTKFIITHFSHNCNPVRARLAVIEKRYGVTAAYDGMEIEI
;
A
#
# COMPACT_ATOMS: atom_id res chain seq x y z
N MET A 1 -15.93 6.39 -2.70
CA MET A 1 -14.78 6.00 -1.85
C MET A 1 -13.65 6.96 -2.19
N LYS A 2 -13.06 7.58 -1.17
CA LYS A 2 -11.96 8.55 -1.30
C LYS A 2 -10.63 7.85 -1.00
N ILE A 3 -9.69 7.87 -1.93
CA ILE A 3 -8.41 7.16 -1.83
C ILE A 3 -7.27 8.16 -1.97
N GLN A 4 -6.36 8.19 -0.99
CA GLN A 4 -5.23 9.11 -0.92
C GLN A 4 -3.92 8.32 -0.86
N PHE A 5 -3.00 8.61 -1.77
CA PHE A 5 -1.65 8.02 -1.80
C PHE A 5 -0.73 8.96 -1.02
N LEU A 6 -0.44 8.63 0.24
CA LEU A 6 0.30 9.53 1.14
C LEU A 6 1.81 9.41 0.93
N GLY A 7 2.27 8.21 0.61
CA GLY A 7 3.62 7.90 0.15
C GLY A 7 3.58 6.91 -1.02
N THR A 8 4.58 6.95 -1.89
CA THR A 8 4.57 6.28 -3.20
C THR A 8 5.91 5.65 -3.61
N ALA A 9 6.90 5.64 -2.72
CA ALA A 9 8.18 4.98 -2.92
C ALA A 9 8.18 3.54 -2.38
N ALA A 10 9.15 2.76 -2.87
CA ALA A 10 9.58 1.52 -2.25
C ALA A 10 10.34 1.76 -0.93
N ALA A 11 10.79 0.67 -0.28
CA ALA A 11 11.42 0.63 1.03
C ALA A 11 12.48 1.69 1.33
N GLU A 12 13.32 2.01 0.34
CA GLU A 12 14.45 2.92 0.52
C GLU A 12 14.06 4.41 0.52
N GLY A 13 12.84 4.74 0.07
CA GLY A 13 12.40 6.10 -0.21
C GLY A 13 13.02 6.67 -1.51
N VAL A 14 12.50 7.80 -1.99
CA VAL A 14 13.09 8.52 -3.12
C VAL A 14 13.26 10.00 -2.75
N PRO A 15 14.50 10.52 -2.67
CA PRO A 15 15.77 9.84 -2.84
C PRO A 15 16.03 8.82 -1.73
N ALA A 16 16.77 7.75 -2.04
CA ALA A 16 17.05 6.68 -1.08
C ALA A 16 17.87 7.17 0.12
N MET A 17 17.45 6.77 1.33
CA MET A 17 17.92 7.29 2.62
C MET A 17 19.45 7.36 2.76
N PHE A 18 20.17 6.33 2.32
CA PHE A 18 21.64 6.23 2.44
C PHE A 18 22.37 6.29 1.09
N CYS A 19 21.74 6.85 0.05
CA CYS A 19 22.28 6.79 -1.32
C CYS A 19 22.83 8.14 -1.82
N ASN A 20 24.00 8.10 -2.47
CA ASN A 20 24.66 9.25 -3.11
C ASN A 20 24.91 9.05 -4.63
N CYS A 21 24.14 8.17 -5.29
CA CYS A 21 24.18 8.04 -6.74
C CYS A 21 23.68 9.33 -7.42
N ASP A 22 23.97 9.48 -8.71
CA ASP A 22 23.63 10.69 -9.47
C ASP A 22 22.11 10.92 -9.54
N ILE A 23 21.31 9.85 -9.57
CA ILE A 23 19.84 9.94 -9.51
C ILE A 23 19.40 10.60 -8.20
N CYS A 24 19.84 10.09 -7.05
CA CYS A 24 19.46 10.64 -5.75
C CYS A 24 19.99 12.06 -5.54
N LYS A 25 21.21 12.37 -6.00
CA LYS A 25 21.75 13.74 -5.98
C LYS A 25 20.91 14.69 -6.81
N ASN A 26 20.52 14.28 -8.02
CA ASN A 26 19.67 15.07 -8.90
C ASN A 26 18.29 15.31 -8.28
N ILE A 27 17.64 14.28 -7.73
CA ILE A 27 16.34 14.42 -7.06
C ILE A 27 16.44 15.40 -5.87
N ARG A 28 17.50 15.31 -5.05
CA ARG A 28 17.75 16.30 -3.98
C ARG A 28 17.91 17.72 -4.51
N ALA A 29 18.58 17.90 -5.65
CA ALA A 29 18.76 19.21 -6.27
C ALA A 29 17.45 19.77 -6.86
N LEU A 30 16.56 18.91 -7.40
CA LEU A 30 15.21 19.28 -7.86
C LEU A 30 14.29 19.65 -6.68
N GLY A 31 14.52 19.06 -5.51
CA GLY A 31 13.89 19.44 -4.26
C GLY A 31 12.59 18.69 -3.93
N ALA A 32 11.90 19.14 -2.88
CA ALA A 32 10.81 18.43 -2.21
C ALA A 32 9.60 18.08 -3.09
N GLY A 33 9.47 18.71 -4.26
CA GLY A 33 8.51 18.29 -5.27
C GLY A 33 8.75 16.83 -5.67
N GLU A 34 9.99 16.42 -5.92
CA GLU A 34 10.32 15.10 -6.48
C GLU A 34 10.53 14.01 -5.42
N TYR A 35 10.35 14.35 -4.14
CA TYR A 35 10.50 13.39 -3.06
C TYR A 35 9.28 12.48 -2.98
N ARG A 36 9.54 11.21 -2.67
CA ARG A 36 8.54 10.17 -2.44
C ARG A 36 8.89 9.42 -1.16
N THR A 37 7.99 9.40 -0.20
CA THR A 37 8.08 8.62 1.04
C THR A 37 7.56 7.20 0.83
N ARG A 38 7.83 6.30 1.79
CA ARG A 38 7.39 4.90 1.70
C ARG A 38 5.88 4.78 1.63
N THR A 39 5.44 3.73 0.95
CA THR A 39 4.05 3.58 0.55
C THR A 39 3.07 3.65 1.71
N GLN A 40 1.98 4.38 1.50
CA GLN A 40 0.82 4.36 2.39
C GLN A 40 -0.39 4.84 1.61
N VAL A 41 -1.49 4.09 1.68
CA VAL A 41 -2.76 4.49 1.08
C VAL A 41 -3.79 4.71 2.18
N PHE A 42 -4.49 5.84 2.13
CA PHE A 42 -5.50 6.20 3.11
C PHE A 42 -6.87 6.31 2.45
N ILE A 43 -7.87 5.65 3.05
CA ILE A 43 -9.20 5.46 2.47
C ILE A 43 -10.26 6.00 3.42
N ASP A 44 -11.15 6.83 2.88
CA ASP A 44 -12.32 7.43 3.53
C ASP A 44 -12.03 8.14 4.87
N GLY A 45 -10.78 8.50 5.15
CA GLY A 45 -10.41 9.18 6.39
C GLY A 45 -10.34 8.28 7.63
N GLU A 46 -10.49 6.96 7.49
CA GLU A 46 -10.59 6.04 8.65
C GLU A 46 -9.84 4.71 8.48
N LEU A 47 -9.38 4.40 7.26
CA LEU A 47 -8.70 3.14 6.92
C LEU A 47 -7.34 3.41 6.28
N SER A 48 -6.28 2.82 6.82
CA SER A 48 -4.95 2.83 6.21
C SER A 48 -4.65 1.46 5.60
N VAL A 49 -4.14 1.44 4.37
CA VAL A 49 -3.41 0.28 3.85
C VAL A 49 -1.94 0.55 4.08
N ASP A 50 -1.32 -0.34 4.86
CA ASP A 50 0.00 -0.20 5.46
C ASP A 50 0.13 0.98 6.45
N PHE A 51 1.22 0.99 7.21
CA PHE A 51 1.57 1.97 8.24
C PHE A 51 3.10 2.14 8.29
N PRO A 52 3.70 2.90 7.35
CA PRO A 52 5.15 3.11 7.30
C PRO A 52 5.64 3.96 8.49
N PRO A 53 6.97 4.05 8.72
CA PRO A 53 7.54 4.97 9.70
C PRO A 53 7.14 6.44 9.47
N GLU A 54 6.82 6.80 8.23
CA GLU A 54 6.38 8.13 7.86
C GLU A 54 4.89 8.41 8.17
N ALA A 55 4.11 7.45 8.68
CA ALA A 55 2.68 7.64 8.94
C ALA A 55 2.39 8.87 9.83
N TYR A 56 3.23 9.14 10.83
CA TYR A 56 3.13 10.36 11.64
C TYR A 56 3.31 11.62 10.80
N VAL A 57 4.38 11.72 10.01
CA VAL A 57 4.63 12.93 9.19
C VAL A 57 3.64 13.06 8.04
N HIS A 58 3.11 11.95 7.50
CA HIS A 58 2.00 11.96 6.55
C HIS A 58 0.74 12.59 7.16
N SER A 59 0.40 12.23 8.40
CA SER A 59 -0.76 12.80 9.11
C SER A 59 -0.66 14.32 9.24
N LEU A 60 0.52 14.84 9.58
CA LEU A 60 0.79 16.27 9.67
C LEU A 60 0.75 16.95 8.29
N ARG A 61 1.35 16.31 7.27
CA ARG A 61 1.49 16.88 5.93
C ARG A 61 0.16 16.96 5.18
N TYR A 62 -0.71 15.96 5.34
CA TYR A 62 -1.96 15.85 4.59
C TYR A 62 -3.21 16.13 5.43
N GLY A 63 -3.04 16.53 6.69
CA GLY A 63 -4.10 17.08 7.53
C GLY A 63 -5.16 16.06 7.95
N PHE A 64 -4.75 14.84 8.28
CA PHE A 64 -5.63 13.82 8.87
C PHE A 64 -5.14 13.42 10.26
N SER A 65 -6.06 12.93 11.09
CA SER A 65 -5.76 12.50 12.46
C SER A 65 -5.56 10.99 12.51
N LEU A 66 -4.42 10.56 13.06
CA LEU A 66 -4.20 9.13 13.35
C LEU A 66 -5.13 8.60 14.46
N ALA A 67 -5.74 9.48 15.26
CA ALA A 67 -6.73 9.07 16.27
C ALA A 67 -8.06 8.63 15.63
N ASP A 68 -8.35 9.08 14.40
CA ASP A 68 -9.55 8.73 13.65
C ASP A 68 -9.41 7.39 12.90
N LEU A 69 -8.20 6.81 12.88
CA LEU A 69 -7.98 5.47 12.36
C LEU A 69 -8.81 4.44 13.11
N LYS A 70 -9.62 3.71 12.35
CA LYS A 70 -10.39 2.56 12.81
C LYS A 70 -9.78 1.25 12.33
N TYR A 71 -9.24 1.25 11.11
CA TYR A 71 -8.75 0.05 10.43
C TYR A 71 -7.36 0.28 9.84
N ILE A 72 -6.49 -0.71 9.98
CA ILE A 72 -5.25 -0.82 9.21
C ILE A 72 -5.23 -2.19 8.54
N PHE A 73 -5.08 -2.23 7.22
CA PHE A 73 -4.82 -3.46 6.47
C PHE A 73 -3.35 -3.48 6.09
N VAL A 74 -2.60 -4.40 6.68
CA VAL A 74 -1.15 -4.53 6.49
C VAL A 74 -0.89 -5.62 5.47
N THR A 75 -0.24 -5.25 4.36
CA THR A 75 0.09 -6.19 3.28
C THR A 75 1.05 -7.27 3.75
N HIS A 76 2.11 -6.88 4.46
CA HIS A 76 3.13 -7.77 5.00
C HIS A 76 4.01 -7.07 6.04
N SER A 77 4.93 -7.82 6.67
CA SER A 77 5.65 -7.38 7.88
C SER A 77 6.87 -6.49 7.66
N HIS A 78 7.27 -6.21 6.40
CA HIS A 78 8.43 -5.39 6.14
C HIS A 78 8.29 -3.97 6.73
N MET A 79 9.42 -3.41 7.15
CA MET A 79 9.49 -2.20 7.97
C MET A 79 8.89 -0.96 7.30
N ASP A 80 8.98 -0.88 5.98
CA ASP A 80 8.39 0.18 5.17
C ASP A 80 6.88 0.06 4.99
N HIS A 81 6.28 -1.08 5.35
CA HIS A 81 4.83 -1.30 5.34
C HIS A 81 4.23 -1.37 6.75
N PHE A 82 5.01 -1.76 7.77
CA PHE A 82 4.50 -1.92 9.12
C PHE A 82 5.49 -1.50 10.21
N TYR A 83 5.38 -0.25 10.64
CA TYR A 83 6.18 0.29 11.74
C TYR A 83 5.45 0.16 13.09
N ALA A 84 5.48 -1.06 13.65
CA ALA A 84 4.69 -1.41 14.83
C ALA A 84 5.05 -0.65 16.12
N HIS A 85 6.23 -0.06 16.21
CA HIS A 85 6.70 0.62 17.43
C HIS A 85 5.77 1.77 17.84
N ASP A 86 5.14 2.47 16.89
CA ASP A 86 4.30 3.63 17.21
C ASP A 86 3.01 3.28 17.97
N PHE A 87 2.55 2.02 17.91
CA PHE A 87 1.30 1.63 18.56
C PHE A 87 1.36 1.65 20.09
N ILE A 88 2.56 1.66 20.69
CA ILE A 88 2.75 1.87 22.14
C ILE A 88 2.33 3.29 22.59
N LEU A 89 2.12 4.21 21.65
CA LEU A 89 1.68 5.59 21.89
C LEU A 89 0.16 5.75 21.83
N ARG A 90 -0.61 4.72 21.46
CA ARG A 90 -2.07 4.81 21.28
C ARG A 90 -2.87 4.70 22.59
N GLY A 91 -2.61 5.62 23.53
CA GLY A 91 -3.35 5.73 24.79
C GLY A 91 -2.50 6.27 25.93
N TYR A 92 -2.91 5.96 27.16
CA TYR A 92 -2.24 6.44 28.37
C TYR A 92 -2.13 7.99 28.38
N ARG A 93 -0.99 8.56 28.76
CA ARG A 93 -0.74 10.02 28.69
C ARG A 93 -0.32 10.51 27.30
N TYR A 94 -0.16 9.59 26.34
CA TYR A 94 0.35 9.91 25.00
C TYR A 94 -0.77 10.29 24.02
N ALA A 95 -1.94 9.65 24.14
CA ALA A 95 -3.09 9.92 23.28
C ALA A 95 -4.42 9.67 24.00
N SER A 96 -5.47 10.39 23.58
CA SER A 96 -6.85 10.22 24.02
C SER A 96 -7.82 10.66 22.91
N GLY A 97 -9.13 10.48 23.11
CA GLY A 97 -10.15 11.00 22.18
C GLY A 97 -10.53 10.09 21.02
N PHE A 98 -10.13 8.81 21.05
CA PHE A 98 -10.57 7.81 20.08
C PHE A 98 -11.80 7.04 20.59
N GLY A 99 -12.76 6.75 19.68
CA GLY A 99 -14.04 6.12 20.03
C GLY A 99 -14.02 4.59 20.15
N SER A 100 -12.98 3.94 19.64
CA SER A 100 -12.84 2.48 19.68
C SER A 100 -11.36 2.06 19.63
N PRO A 101 -11.05 0.79 19.98
CA PRO A 101 -9.76 0.20 19.68
C PRO A 101 -9.50 0.22 18.17
N LEU A 102 -8.25 0.48 17.80
CA LEU A 102 -7.76 0.37 16.42
C LEU A 102 -7.69 -1.11 16.05
N GLN A 103 -8.30 -1.47 14.92
CA GLN A 103 -8.26 -2.83 14.40
C GLN A 103 -7.18 -2.92 13.31
N ILE A 104 -6.16 -3.75 13.55
CA ILE A 104 -5.07 -3.99 12.61
C ILE A 104 -5.24 -5.41 12.07
N TYR A 105 -5.29 -5.55 10.75
CA TYR A 105 -5.41 -6.81 10.05
C TYR A 105 -4.12 -7.07 9.27
N GLY A 106 -3.51 -8.21 9.48
CA GLY A 106 -2.31 -8.63 8.76
C GLY A 106 -2.13 -10.13 8.86
N ASN A 107 -1.16 -10.66 8.13
CA ASN A 107 -0.82 -12.07 8.21
C ASN A 107 -0.24 -12.43 9.60
N LYS A 108 0.05 -13.72 9.79
CA LYS A 108 0.67 -14.22 11.02
C LYS A 108 1.98 -13.52 11.38
N GLU A 109 2.83 -13.21 10.39
CA GLU A 109 4.13 -12.58 10.63
C GLU A 109 3.97 -11.12 11.07
N VAL A 110 3.00 -10.38 10.53
CA VAL A 110 2.63 -9.05 11.01
C VAL A 110 2.23 -9.09 12.49
N CYS A 111 1.46 -10.09 12.92
CA CYS A 111 1.12 -10.30 14.33
C CYS A 111 2.36 -10.59 15.21
N THR A 112 3.30 -11.38 14.70
CA THR A 112 4.59 -11.65 15.37
C THR A 112 5.40 -10.35 15.52
N VAL A 113 5.62 -9.60 14.44
CA VAL A 113 6.36 -8.34 14.44
C VAL A 113 5.73 -7.32 15.38
N PHE A 114 4.39 -7.20 15.38
CA PHE A 114 3.68 -6.35 16.33
C PHE A 114 4.03 -6.72 17.78
N SER A 115 3.92 -8.00 18.11
CA SER A 115 4.18 -8.52 19.46
C SER A 115 5.63 -8.27 19.87
N GLU A 116 6.59 -8.50 18.97
CA GLU A 116 8.02 -8.31 19.23
C GLU A 116 8.38 -6.84 19.44
N CYS A 117 7.96 -5.96 18.53
CA CYS A 117 8.31 -4.54 18.53
C CYS A 117 7.67 -3.81 19.72
N THR A 118 6.46 -4.20 20.13
CA THR A 118 5.75 -3.54 21.22
C THR A 118 6.09 -4.13 22.60
N ARG A 119 6.69 -5.33 22.67
CA ARG A 119 6.94 -6.09 23.92
C ARG A 119 7.55 -5.29 25.06
N ARG A 120 8.49 -4.39 24.76
CA ARG A 120 9.29 -3.68 25.78
C ARG A 120 8.55 -2.51 26.41
N GLU A 121 7.64 -1.87 25.67
CA GLU A 121 7.08 -0.56 26.02
C GLU A 121 5.55 -0.54 26.09
N MET A 122 4.88 -1.57 25.57
CA MET A 122 3.43 -1.67 25.60
C MET A 122 2.91 -1.70 27.04
N LYS A 123 2.04 -0.74 27.35
CA LYS A 123 1.35 -0.67 28.65
C LYS A 123 0.04 -1.43 28.59
N PRO A 124 -0.40 -2.11 29.67
CA PRO A 124 -1.68 -2.81 29.68
C PRO A 124 -2.88 -1.94 29.28
N ALA A 125 -2.91 -0.68 29.73
CA ALA A 125 -3.97 0.28 29.37
C ALA A 125 -3.89 0.81 27.93
N VAL A 126 -2.76 0.63 27.24
CA VAL A 126 -2.61 0.95 25.81
C VAL A 126 -2.97 -0.27 24.96
N ALA A 127 -2.61 -1.48 25.41
CA ALA A 127 -2.90 -2.73 24.71
C ALA A 127 -4.40 -2.93 24.46
N THR A 128 -5.28 -2.44 25.33
CA THR A 128 -6.74 -2.50 25.11
C THR A 128 -7.25 -1.60 23.98
N ASN A 129 -6.42 -0.68 23.48
CA ASN A 129 -6.78 0.28 22.43
C ASN A 129 -6.30 -0.15 21.03
N VAL A 130 -5.65 -1.31 20.91
CA VAL A 130 -5.16 -1.87 19.64
C VAL A 130 -5.49 -3.36 19.61
N GLN A 131 -6.08 -3.82 18.53
CA GLN A 131 -6.45 -5.22 18.34
C GLN A 131 -5.85 -5.73 17.04
N MET A 132 -5.01 -6.76 17.14
CA MET A 132 -4.50 -7.51 15.99
C MET A 132 -5.52 -8.57 15.57
N ASN A 133 -5.72 -8.71 14.26
CA ASN A 133 -6.58 -9.71 13.65
C ASN A 133 -5.80 -10.40 12.53
N GLU A 134 -5.56 -11.71 12.67
CA GLU A 134 -4.85 -12.47 11.64
C GLU A 134 -5.77 -12.71 10.43
N ILE A 135 -5.25 -12.41 9.24
CA ILE A 135 -5.89 -12.67 7.95
C ILE A 135 -4.96 -13.48 7.06
N SER A 136 -5.53 -14.19 6.07
CA SER A 136 -4.77 -15.06 5.16
C SER A 136 -5.22 -14.85 3.72
N ALA A 137 -4.44 -15.33 2.76
CA ALA A 137 -4.81 -15.31 1.35
C ALA A 137 -6.08 -16.13 1.05
N TYR A 138 -6.76 -15.78 -0.05
CA TYR A 138 -7.98 -16.41 -0.56
C TYR A 138 -9.11 -16.43 0.47
N ARG A 139 -9.35 -15.28 1.12
CA ARG A 139 -10.42 -15.07 2.08
C ARG A 139 -11.20 -13.81 1.77
N SER A 140 -12.44 -13.77 2.26
CA SER A 140 -13.33 -12.62 2.20
C SER A 140 -13.70 -12.23 3.63
N TYR A 141 -13.65 -10.93 3.92
CA TYR A 141 -13.96 -10.37 5.22
C TYR A 141 -14.90 -9.17 5.06
N ASP A 142 -15.82 -9.01 6.02
CA ASP A 142 -16.66 -7.81 6.16
C ASP A 142 -16.19 -7.03 7.40
N ILE A 143 -15.56 -5.88 7.18
CA ILE A 143 -14.89 -5.08 8.21
C ILE A 143 -15.39 -3.65 8.11
N GLY A 144 -16.19 -3.18 9.07
CA GLY A 144 -16.59 -1.76 9.12
C GLY A 144 -17.36 -1.26 7.89
N GLY A 145 -18.06 -2.15 7.17
CA GLY A 145 -18.72 -1.84 5.90
C GLY A 145 -17.82 -1.92 4.67
N TYR A 146 -16.53 -2.23 4.83
CA TYR A 146 -15.64 -2.63 3.75
C TYR A 146 -15.72 -4.14 3.57
N ARG A 147 -15.91 -4.55 2.32
CA ARG A 147 -15.64 -5.92 1.90
C ARG A 147 -14.19 -6.02 1.47
N LEU A 148 -13.41 -6.85 2.15
CA LEU A 148 -12.00 -7.10 1.88
C LEU A 148 -11.84 -8.50 1.30
N LEU A 149 -11.27 -8.61 0.10
CA LEU A 149 -10.74 -9.87 -0.42
C LEU A 149 -9.22 -9.83 -0.37
N THR A 150 -8.62 -10.93 0.09
CA THR A 150 -7.19 -11.07 0.26
C THR A 150 -6.64 -12.08 -0.74
N MET A 151 -5.53 -11.74 -1.41
CA MET A 151 -4.85 -12.60 -2.39
C MET A 151 -3.36 -12.68 -2.05
N PRO A 152 -2.66 -13.76 -2.42
CA PRO A 152 -1.22 -13.85 -2.18
C PRO A 152 -0.45 -12.90 -3.13
N ALA A 153 0.57 -12.24 -2.60
CA ALA A 153 1.58 -11.52 -3.35
C ALA A 153 2.75 -12.46 -3.72
N VAL A 154 3.39 -12.22 -4.87
CA VAL A 154 4.63 -12.89 -5.25
C VAL A 154 5.80 -12.01 -4.82
N HIS A 155 6.10 -12.04 -3.51
CA HIS A 155 7.04 -11.07 -2.90
C HIS A 155 8.01 -11.69 -1.90
N SER A 156 7.51 -12.47 -0.95
CA SER A 156 8.31 -13.05 0.13
C SER A 156 8.22 -14.57 0.15
N ASN A 157 9.33 -15.22 0.50
CA ASN A 157 9.37 -16.66 0.77
C ASN A 157 9.29 -16.96 2.28
N THR A 158 9.27 -15.93 3.14
CA THR A 158 9.28 -16.07 4.60
C THR A 158 7.94 -15.75 5.24
N GLU A 159 7.04 -15.08 4.51
CA GLU A 159 5.69 -14.77 4.97
C GLU A 159 4.67 -14.78 3.83
N GLU A 160 3.39 -14.91 4.16
CA GLU A 160 2.28 -14.81 3.21
C GLU A 160 1.95 -13.33 2.99
N ALA A 161 2.74 -12.63 2.17
CA ALA A 161 2.45 -11.26 1.79
C ALA A 161 1.11 -11.18 1.01
N LEU A 162 0.33 -10.14 1.27
CA LEU A 162 -1.06 -10.03 0.81
C LEU A 162 -1.28 -8.84 -0.13
N LEU A 163 -2.12 -9.08 -1.13
CA LEU A 163 -2.75 -8.08 -2.00
C LEU A 163 -4.21 -7.93 -1.60
N PHE A 164 -4.80 -6.76 -1.81
CA PHE A 164 -6.15 -6.46 -1.33
C PHE A 164 -7.09 -6.00 -2.44
N TYR A 165 -8.31 -6.52 -2.43
CA TYR A 165 -9.48 -5.86 -3.01
C TYR A 165 -10.32 -5.28 -1.88
N ILE A 166 -10.59 -3.99 -1.92
CA ILE A 166 -11.32 -3.24 -0.89
C ILE A 166 -12.54 -2.60 -1.55
N GLU A 167 -13.73 -2.96 -1.08
CA GLU A 167 -14.98 -2.43 -1.63
C GLU A 167 -15.88 -1.84 -0.55
N LYS A 168 -16.46 -0.68 -0.82
CA LYS A 168 -17.50 -0.06 0.02
C LYS A 168 -18.52 0.66 -0.84
N GLY A 169 -19.80 0.40 -0.61
CA GLY A 169 -20.90 1.02 -1.36
C GLY A 169 -20.86 0.72 -2.86
N GLY A 170 -20.44 -0.49 -3.26
CA GLY A 170 -20.32 -0.90 -4.67
C GLY A 170 -19.14 -0.28 -5.42
N ARG A 171 -18.22 0.41 -4.71
CA ARG A 171 -16.99 0.98 -5.27
C ARG A 171 -15.80 0.15 -4.80
N GLY A 172 -15.14 -0.55 -5.73
CA GLY A 172 -14.00 -1.44 -5.50
C GLY A 172 -12.67 -0.79 -5.88
N TYR A 173 -11.68 -1.02 -5.04
CA TYR A 173 -10.28 -0.64 -5.20
C TYR A 173 -9.39 -1.87 -5.09
N LEU A 174 -8.53 -2.10 -6.09
CA LEU A 174 -7.48 -3.11 -6.02
C LEU A 174 -6.15 -2.46 -5.62
N HIS A 175 -5.56 -2.97 -4.53
CA HIS A 175 -4.24 -2.61 -4.05
C HIS A 175 -3.27 -3.77 -4.33
N LEU A 176 -2.53 -3.67 -5.43
CA LEU A 176 -1.61 -4.69 -5.93
C LEU A 176 -0.16 -4.21 -5.82
N HIS A 177 0.22 -3.71 -4.63
CA HIS A 177 1.57 -3.23 -4.38
C HIS A 177 2.50 -4.39 -4.04
N ASP A 178 3.79 -4.11 -4.15
CA ASP A 178 4.88 -4.93 -3.65
C ASP A 178 4.79 -6.43 -4.03
N THR A 179 4.75 -6.69 -5.34
CA THR A 179 4.59 -8.04 -5.90
C THR A 179 5.21 -8.12 -7.28
N ALA A 180 5.76 -9.29 -7.62
CA ALA A 180 5.97 -9.68 -9.01
C ALA A 180 4.64 -10.08 -9.68
N LEU A 181 4.70 -10.49 -10.94
CA LEU A 181 3.55 -10.99 -11.70
C LEU A 181 2.77 -12.05 -10.89
N PRO A 182 1.51 -11.75 -10.48
CA PRO A 182 0.69 -12.71 -9.76
C PRO A 182 0.28 -13.89 -10.64
N ASP A 183 0.05 -15.04 -9.99
CA ASP A 183 -0.44 -16.23 -10.67
C ASP A 183 -1.91 -16.10 -11.13
N GLY A 184 -2.37 -17.09 -11.91
CA GLY A 184 -3.74 -17.14 -12.42
C GLY A 184 -4.82 -17.18 -11.33
N GLY A 185 -4.51 -17.73 -10.16
CA GLY A 185 -5.46 -18.00 -9.09
C GLY A 185 -6.07 -16.72 -8.51
N ILE A 186 -5.32 -15.60 -8.51
CA ILE A 186 -5.85 -14.33 -8.02
C ILE A 186 -7.00 -13.81 -8.90
N TYR A 187 -6.91 -13.99 -10.22
CA TYR A 187 -7.92 -13.50 -11.16
C TYR A 187 -9.19 -14.35 -11.09
N GLU A 188 -9.02 -15.67 -10.99
CA GLU A 188 -10.12 -16.62 -10.78
C GLU A 188 -10.85 -16.33 -9.46
N PHE A 189 -10.10 -16.09 -8.39
CA PHE A 189 -10.67 -15.76 -7.08
C PHE A 189 -11.45 -14.45 -7.09
N LEU A 190 -10.90 -13.39 -7.68
CA LEU A 190 -11.58 -12.10 -7.83
C LEU A 190 -12.88 -12.25 -8.64
N HIS A 191 -12.83 -12.98 -9.75
CA HIS A 191 -13.99 -13.26 -10.59
C HIS A 191 -15.07 -14.03 -9.82
N ALA A 192 -14.70 -15.13 -9.17
CA ALA A 192 -15.62 -15.99 -8.41
C ALA A 192 -16.29 -15.22 -7.24
N ASN A 193 -15.62 -14.20 -6.71
CA ASN A 193 -16.17 -13.33 -5.67
C ASN A 193 -16.91 -12.10 -6.22
N GLY A 194 -17.07 -11.98 -7.54
CA GLY A 194 -17.81 -10.88 -8.15
C GLY A 194 -17.14 -9.51 -8.00
N ALA A 195 -15.82 -9.46 -7.83
CA ALA A 195 -15.07 -8.22 -7.67
C ALA A 195 -15.22 -7.32 -8.92
N ARG A 196 -15.39 -6.02 -8.70
CA ARG A 196 -15.46 -4.98 -9.75
C ARG A 196 -14.73 -3.74 -9.29
N ALA A 197 -13.58 -3.45 -9.90
CA ALA A 197 -12.70 -2.37 -9.50
C ALA A 197 -12.88 -1.12 -10.38
N GLN A 198 -13.17 0.03 -9.76
CA GLN A 198 -13.12 1.33 -10.42
C GLN A 198 -11.72 1.96 -10.35
N ALA A 199 -10.86 1.49 -9.43
CA ALA A 199 -9.45 1.83 -9.41
C ALA A 199 -8.58 0.60 -9.11
N VAL A 200 -7.43 0.52 -9.76
CA VAL A 200 -6.39 -0.49 -9.54
C VAL A 200 -5.06 0.22 -9.39
N ALA A 201 -4.41 0.05 -8.25
CA ALA A 201 -3.05 0.51 -8.01
C ALA A 201 -2.07 -0.66 -8.08
N LEU A 202 -1.08 -0.54 -8.95
CA LEU A 202 -0.15 -1.58 -9.35
C LEU A 202 1.26 -1.24 -8.85
N ASP A 203 1.97 -2.24 -8.35
CA ASP A 203 3.42 -2.19 -8.20
C ASP A 203 4.04 -1.83 -9.54
N CYS A 204 4.84 -0.76 -9.57
CA CYS A 204 5.68 -0.42 -10.71
C CYS A 204 7.05 0.05 -10.20
N THR A 205 7.59 -0.69 -9.22
CA THR A 205 8.87 -0.41 -8.56
C THR A 205 9.99 -0.17 -9.55
N TYR A 206 9.98 -0.95 -10.65
CA TYR A 206 10.99 -0.88 -11.69
C TYR A 206 10.67 0.10 -12.82
N ALA A 207 9.50 0.75 -12.81
CA ALA A 207 9.00 1.57 -13.90
C ALA A 207 9.12 0.84 -15.26
N ASP A 208 9.82 1.40 -16.22
CA ASP A 208 10.14 0.85 -17.55
C ASP A 208 11.46 0.05 -17.60
N ARG A 209 12.05 -0.32 -16.46
CA ARG A 209 13.23 -1.20 -16.44
C ARG A 209 12.81 -2.66 -16.59
N THR A 210 13.23 -3.27 -17.70
CA THR A 210 12.89 -4.65 -18.07
C THR A 210 14.05 -5.63 -17.88
N GLY A 211 13.79 -6.93 -18.09
CA GLY A 211 14.83 -7.97 -18.09
C GLY A 211 15.43 -8.32 -16.72
N ILE A 212 14.67 -8.06 -15.63
CA ILE A 212 15.12 -8.33 -14.26
C ILE A 212 14.94 -9.82 -13.95
N PRO A 213 16.02 -10.57 -13.63
CA PRO A 213 15.90 -11.99 -13.32
C PRO A 213 15.20 -12.23 -11.97
N ARG A 214 14.18 -13.10 -11.95
CA ARG A 214 13.40 -13.45 -10.74
C ARG A 214 12.90 -12.22 -9.99
N PRO A 215 12.08 -11.38 -10.65
CA PRO A 215 11.59 -10.17 -10.02
C PRO A 215 10.75 -10.50 -8.79
N ARG A 216 10.79 -9.61 -7.80
CA ARG A 216 9.88 -9.58 -6.62
C ARG A 216 8.94 -8.37 -6.66
N HIS A 217 9.05 -7.57 -7.72
CA HIS A 217 8.28 -6.37 -8.00
C HIS A 217 8.05 -6.27 -9.50
N MET A 218 7.07 -5.47 -9.92
CA MET A 218 6.70 -5.31 -11.32
C MET A 218 7.37 -4.10 -11.98
N ASN A 219 7.51 -4.20 -13.29
CA ASN A 219 7.71 -3.08 -14.21
C ASN A 219 6.38 -2.74 -14.93
N ILE A 220 6.41 -1.79 -15.87
CA ILE A 220 5.21 -1.35 -16.60
C ILE A 220 4.67 -2.38 -17.59
N GLU A 221 5.51 -3.22 -18.17
CA GLU A 221 5.08 -4.31 -19.07
C GLU A 221 4.36 -5.41 -18.26
N ASP A 222 4.87 -5.70 -17.05
CA ASP A 222 4.19 -6.59 -16.10
C ASP A 222 2.83 -6.01 -15.69
N CYS A 223 2.75 -4.69 -15.46
CA CYS A 223 1.48 -4.00 -15.18
C CYS A 223 0.47 -4.17 -16.32
N GLU A 224 0.89 -4.04 -17.59
CA GLU A 224 -0.01 -4.26 -18.73
C GLU A 224 -0.57 -5.69 -18.77
N GLU A 225 0.26 -6.68 -18.43
CA GLU A 225 -0.18 -8.07 -18.34
C GLU A 225 -1.22 -8.26 -17.23
N VAL A 226 -0.98 -7.71 -16.04
CA VAL A 226 -1.95 -7.74 -14.94
C VAL A 226 -3.26 -7.05 -15.34
N ILE A 227 -3.20 -5.88 -15.98
CA ILE A 227 -4.39 -5.15 -16.46
C ILE A 227 -5.17 -6.00 -17.46
N LYS A 228 -4.48 -6.64 -18.42
CA LYS A 228 -5.10 -7.53 -19.41
C LYS A 228 -5.81 -8.71 -18.73
N ASN A 229 -5.17 -9.34 -17.75
CA ASN A 229 -5.74 -10.49 -17.03
C ASN A 229 -6.93 -10.09 -16.16
N LEU A 230 -6.88 -8.92 -15.50
CA LEU A 230 -8.01 -8.36 -14.75
C LEU A 230 -9.20 -8.03 -15.67
N LYS A 231 -8.97 -7.47 -16.86
CA LYS A 231 -10.03 -7.23 -17.86
C LYS A 231 -10.64 -8.54 -18.36
N ALA A 232 -9.81 -9.54 -18.66
CA ALA A 232 -10.27 -10.86 -19.10
C ALA A 232 -11.13 -11.57 -18.02
N ALA A 233 -10.78 -11.39 -16.75
CA ALA A 233 -11.56 -11.88 -15.61
C ALA A 233 -12.83 -11.05 -15.32
N GLY A 234 -13.06 -9.95 -16.05
CA GLY A 234 -14.20 -9.06 -15.85
C GLY A 234 -14.13 -8.26 -14.53
N VAL A 235 -12.93 -8.10 -13.97
CA VAL A 235 -12.71 -7.37 -12.70
C VAL A 235 -12.59 -5.86 -12.95
N CYS A 236 -12.02 -5.45 -14.07
CA CYS A 236 -11.91 -4.05 -14.49
C CYS A 236 -12.38 -3.86 -15.93
N ASP A 237 -12.61 -2.61 -16.33
CA ASP A 237 -13.01 -2.22 -17.68
C ASP A 237 -12.22 -0.99 -18.16
N ASP A 238 -12.60 -0.41 -19.29
CA ASP A 238 -11.93 0.77 -19.87
C ASP A 238 -12.18 2.08 -19.09
N LYS A 239 -13.12 2.07 -18.14
CA LYS A 239 -13.39 3.21 -17.23
C LYS A 239 -12.63 3.09 -15.93
N THR A 240 -12.04 1.93 -15.64
CA THR A 240 -11.20 1.72 -14.45
C THR A 240 -9.98 2.63 -14.51
N LYS A 241 -9.67 3.29 -13.38
CA LYS A 241 -8.46 4.08 -13.19
C LYS A 241 -7.29 3.15 -12.89
N PHE A 242 -6.25 3.18 -13.70
CA PHE A 242 -5.02 2.41 -13.49
C PHE A 242 -3.92 3.32 -12.96
N ILE A 243 -3.44 3.03 -11.75
CA ILE A 243 -2.42 3.80 -11.04
C ILE A 243 -1.17 2.95 -10.89
N ILE A 244 -0.01 3.49 -11.21
CA ILE A 244 1.30 2.87 -10.95
C ILE A 244 2.00 3.58 -9.79
N THR A 245 2.63 2.83 -8.90
CA THR A 245 3.22 3.37 -7.66
C THR A 245 4.37 2.49 -7.16
N HIS A 246 4.80 2.69 -5.91
CA HIS A 246 5.83 1.92 -5.22
C HIS A 246 7.24 2.07 -5.85
N PHE A 247 7.57 3.26 -6.34
CA PHE A 247 8.76 3.46 -7.16
C PHE A 247 10.07 3.33 -6.38
N SER A 248 11.02 2.58 -6.94
CA SER A 248 12.40 2.57 -6.45
C SER A 248 13.18 3.79 -6.94
N HIS A 249 14.14 4.28 -6.16
CA HIS A 249 15.06 5.30 -6.65
C HIS A 249 15.86 4.84 -7.88
N ASN A 250 16.04 3.52 -8.06
CA ASN A 250 16.80 2.93 -9.15
C ASN A 250 16.17 3.16 -10.53
N CYS A 251 14.88 3.50 -10.60
CA CYS A 251 14.21 3.82 -11.85
C CYS A 251 14.14 5.33 -12.14
N ASN A 252 14.81 6.18 -11.33
CA ASN A 252 14.78 7.63 -11.47
C ASN A 252 13.34 8.19 -11.63
N PRO A 253 12.45 7.99 -10.64
CA PRO A 253 11.02 8.23 -10.78
C PRO A 253 10.63 9.72 -10.65
N VAL A 254 11.40 10.59 -11.31
CA VAL A 254 11.08 12.01 -11.46
C VAL A 254 9.82 12.17 -12.32
N ARG A 255 8.97 13.15 -11.98
CA ARG A 255 7.67 13.34 -12.65
C ARG A 255 7.76 13.44 -14.15
N ALA A 256 8.75 14.18 -14.66
CA ALA A 256 8.93 14.34 -16.10
C ALA A 256 9.16 13.01 -16.83
N ARG A 257 9.86 12.06 -16.19
CA ARG A 257 10.09 10.72 -16.74
C ARG A 257 8.85 9.86 -16.64
N LEU A 258 8.17 9.88 -15.48
CA LEU A 258 6.95 9.13 -15.28
C LEU A 258 5.82 9.59 -16.21
N ALA A 259 5.73 10.88 -16.54
CA ALA A 259 4.78 11.41 -17.51
C ALA A 259 4.90 10.78 -18.92
N VAL A 260 6.10 10.34 -19.30
CA VAL A 260 6.30 9.59 -20.55
C VAL A 260 5.64 8.21 -20.45
N ILE A 261 5.76 7.54 -19.29
CA ILE A 261 5.15 6.24 -19.03
C ILE A 261 3.62 6.39 -18.98
N GLU A 262 3.10 7.38 -18.24
CA GLU A 262 1.67 7.68 -18.16
C GLU A 262 1.05 7.83 -19.56
N LYS A 263 1.65 8.67 -20.41
CA LYS A 263 1.16 8.92 -21.76
C LYS A 263 1.22 7.68 -22.65
N ARG A 264 2.28 6.88 -22.55
CA ARG A 264 2.48 5.71 -23.40
C ARG A 264 1.53 4.56 -23.05
N TYR A 265 1.29 4.35 -21.76
CA TYR A 265 0.58 3.18 -21.26
C TYR A 265 -0.84 3.47 -20.78
N GLY A 266 -1.27 4.74 -20.77
CA GLY A 266 -2.62 5.11 -20.33
C GLY A 266 -2.85 4.90 -18.84
N VAL A 267 -1.80 5.04 -18.04
CA VAL A 267 -1.83 4.90 -16.58
C VAL A 267 -1.56 6.26 -15.91
N THR A 268 -1.84 6.37 -14.61
CA THR A 268 -1.46 7.53 -13.79
C THR A 268 -0.35 7.12 -12.83
N ALA A 269 0.75 7.87 -12.79
CA ALA A 269 1.82 7.67 -11.83
C ALA A 269 1.46 8.37 -10.53
N ALA A 270 1.32 7.60 -9.46
CA ALA A 270 1.04 8.13 -8.15
C ALA A 270 2.13 9.13 -7.73
N TYR A 271 1.76 10.10 -6.90
CA TYR A 271 2.70 10.95 -6.17
C TYR A 271 2.18 11.16 -4.75
N ASP A 272 3.10 11.47 -3.85
CA ASP A 272 2.81 11.78 -2.45
C ASP A 272 1.77 12.91 -2.34
N GLY A 273 0.61 12.59 -1.77
CA GLY A 273 -0.56 13.46 -1.65
C GLY A 273 -1.56 13.37 -2.81
N MET A 274 -1.37 12.47 -3.77
CA MET A 274 -2.36 12.22 -4.83
C MET A 274 -3.66 11.69 -4.23
N GLU A 275 -4.78 12.16 -4.75
CA GLU A 275 -6.12 11.78 -4.32
C GLU A 275 -6.97 11.39 -5.52
N ILE A 276 -7.75 10.33 -5.37
CA ILE A 276 -8.79 9.93 -6.32
C ILE A 276 -10.10 9.63 -5.59
N GLU A 277 -11.18 9.87 -6.30
CA GLU A 277 -12.53 9.46 -5.87
C GLU A 277 -13.11 8.49 -6.90
N ILE A 278 -13.73 7.42 -6.39
CA ILE A 278 -14.43 6.39 -7.16
C ILE A 278 -15.82 6.12 -6.63
#